data_AF-A0A087T7S3-F1
#
_entry.id   AF-A0A087T7S3-F1
#
_cell.length_a   1.000
_cell.length_b   1.000
_cell.length_c   1.000
_cell.angle_alpha   90.00
_cell.angle_beta   90.00
_cell.angle_gamma   90.00
#
_symmetry.space_group_name_H-M   'P 1'
#
loop_
_entity.id
_entity.type
_entity.pdbx_description
1 polymer ?
#
loop_
_entity_poly.entity_id
_entity_poly.type
_entity_poly.pdbx_seq_one_letter_code
_entity_poly.pdbx_strand_id
1 'polypeptide(L)'
;MQVCYAIVDEMYGKVAKFDKDPHWGTYSLDLPYTEAALVHKIPNYKGSTMNIVVPPREQVMVFGSAEEPPIQESEHSHSYVQNVFARYCCCCPIPCAPPLNK
;
A
#
# COMPACT_ATOMS: atom_id res chain seq x y z
N MET A 1 -5.01 -33.53 9.13
CA MET A 1 -4.57 -34.30 10.32
C MET A 1 -3.08 -34.59 10.33
N GLN A 2 -2.43 -34.88 9.20
CA GLN A 2 -1.00 -35.22 9.13
C GLN A 2 -0.05 -34.18 9.78
N VAL A 3 -0.26 -32.88 9.54
CA VAL A 3 0.60 -31.82 10.07
C VAL A 3 0.58 -31.79 11.61
N CYS A 4 -0.58 -32.06 12.23
CA CYS A 4 -0.71 -32.02 13.69
C CYS A 4 0.13 -33.11 14.37
N TYR A 5 0.11 -34.34 13.84
CA TYR A 5 0.91 -35.45 14.38
C TYR A 5 2.41 -35.21 14.14
N ALA A 6 2.80 -34.68 12.98
CA ALA A 6 4.20 -34.34 12.72
C ALA A 6 4.73 -33.26 13.69
N ILE A 7 3.91 -32.26 14.04
CA ILE A 7 4.33 -31.22 15.00
C ILE A 7 4.53 -31.79 16.41
N VAL A 8 3.59 -32.60 16.89
CA VAL A 8 3.61 -33.11 18.26
C VAL A 8 4.63 -34.23 18.44
N ASP A 9 4.79 -35.11 17.46
CA ASP A 9 5.69 -36.26 17.58
C ASP A 9 7.09 -35.96 17.04
N GLU A 10 7.20 -35.40 15.83
CA GLU A 10 8.50 -35.24 15.17
C GLU A 10 9.21 -33.95 15.56
N MET A 11 8.48 -32.85 15.76
CA MET A 11 9.07 -31.52 16.01
C MET A 11 9.19 -31.16 17.50
N TYR A 12 8.66 -31.97 18.41
CA TYR A 12 8.72 -31.68 19.84
C TYR A 12 10.17 -31.62 20.35
N GLY A 13 10.51 -30.50 21.00
CA GLY A 13 11.86 -30.25 21.52
C GLY A 13 12.94 -30.02 20.45
N LYS A 14 12.61 -30.03 19.15
CA LYS A 14 13.55 -29.73 18.07
C LYS A 14 13.48 -28.25 17.71
N VAL A 15 14.52 -27.51 18.08
CA VAL A 15 14.70 -26.10 17.72
C VAL A 15 16.04 -25.94 17.01
N ALA A 16 16.08 -25.06 16.01
CA ALA A 16 17.34 -24.68 15.37
C ALA A 16 18.29 -24.04 16.39
N LYS A 17 19.59 -24.11 16.14
CA LYS A 17 20.59 -23.45 16.99
C LYS A 17 20.38 -21.94 16.98
N PHE A 18 20.67 -21.30 18.11
CA PHE A 18 20.63 -19.84 18.21
C PHE A 18 21.89 -19.25 17.58
N ASP A 19 21.76 -18.86 16.31
CA ASP A 19 22.78 -18.11 15.58
C ASP A 19 22.31 -16.67 15.37
N LYS A 20 23.27 -15.73 15.32
CA LYS A 20 22.97 -14.34 14.99
C LYS A 20 22.55 -14.25 13.54
N ASP A 21 21.51 -13.47 13.26
CA ASP A 21 21.06 -13.26 11.89
C ASP A 21 22.09 -12.42 11.09
N PRO A 22 22.09 -12.50 9.75
CA PRO A 22 23.04 -11.77 8.91
C PRO A 22 23.05 -10.25 9.10
N HIS A 23 21.96 -9.69 9.63
CA HIS A 23 21.79 -8.25 9.83
C HIS A 23 21.83 -7.87 11.32
N TRP A 24 22.27 -8.78 12.20
CA TRP A 24 22.35 -8.56 13.63
C TRP A 24 23.19 -7.32 13.98
N GLY A 25 22.58 -6.34 14.63
CA GLY A 25 23.22 -5.08 15.02
C GLY A 25 23.14 -3.96 13.98
N THR A 26 22.45 -4.17 12.86
CA THR A 26 22.19 -3.13 11.85
C THR A 26 20.92 -2.35 12.19
N TYR A 27 20.97 -1.01 12.12
CA TYR A 27 19.83 -0.14 12.46
C TYR A 27 18.79 -0.01 11.32
N SER A 28 19.25 -0.07 10.06
CA SER A 28 18.41 0.02 8.87
C SER A 28 18.59 -1.24 8.01
N LEU A 29 17.51 -1.98 7.80
CA LEU A 29 17.50 -3.21 7.03
C LEU A 29 17.06 -2.91 5.59
N ASP A 30 17.99 -2.97 4.64
CA ASP A 30 17.67 -2.94 3.22
C ASP A 30 17.85 -4.36 2.65
N LEU A 31 16.73 -5.05 2.43
CA LEU A 31 16.71 -6.38 1.82
C LEU A 31 16.85 -6.26 0.29
N PRO A 32 17.62 -7.15 -0.37
CA PRO A 32 17.70 -7.16 -1.81
C PRO A 32 16.36 -7.58 -2.43
N TYR A 33 15.96 -6.88 -3.49
CA TYR A 33 14.79 -7.22 -4.29
C TYR A 33 15.22 -8.01 -5.53
N THR A 34 14.37 -8.92 -6.00
CA THR A 34 14.53 -9.53 -7.32
C THR A 34 14.14 -8.52 -8.41
N GLU A 35 14.61 -8.73 -9.64
CA GLU A 35 14.35 -7.81 -10.76
C GLU A 35 12.86 -7.54 -10.98
N ALA A 36 12.03 -8.59 -10.93
CA ALA A 36 10.58 -8.47 -11.05
C ALA A 36 9.93 -7.74 -9.87
N ALA A 37 10.50 -7.87 -8.67
CA ALA A 37 9.97 -7.24 -7.45
C ALA A 37 10.39 -5.77 -7.31
N LEU A 38 11.38 -5.30 -8.09
CA LEU A 38 11.89 -3.93 -8.02
C LEU A 38 10.80 -2.88 -8.31
N VAL A 39 9.88 -3.20 -9.22
CA VAL A 39 8.72 -2.34 -9.59
C VAL A 39 7.79 -2.12 -8.41
N HIS A 40 7.78 -3.03 -7.43
CA HIS A 40 6.94 -2.98 -6.24
C HIS A 40 7.64 -2.38 -5.02
N LYS A 41 8.86 -1.83 -5.19
CA LYS A 41 9.55 -1.13 -4.11
C LYS A 41 8.92 0.25 -3.89
N ILE A 42 7.79 0.28 -3.18
CA ILE A 42 7.06 1.50 -2.82
C ILE A 42 7.71 2.11 -1.57
N PRO A 43 7.91 3.44 -1.52
CA PRO A 43 8.40 4.09 -0.31
C PRO A 43 7.46 3.86 0.88
N ASN A 44 8.03 3.78 2.08
CA ASN A 44 7.26 3.59 3.30
C ASN A 44 6.19 4.68 3.45
N TYR A 45 4.93 4.27 3.60
CA TYR A 45 3.81 5.17 3.81
C TYR A 45 4.04 6.02 5.07
N LYS A 46 4.01 7.35 4.91
CA LYS A 46 4.25 8.33 5.97
C LYS A 46 2.97 8.93 6.58
N GLY A 47 1.80 8.49 6.13
CA GLY A 47 0.53 9.11 6.50
C GLY A 47 0.01 10.06 5.41
N SER A 48 -1.31 10.24 5.35
CA SER A 48 -1.99 10.95 4.26
C SER A 48 -1.74 12.45 4.23
N THR A 49 -1.41 13.04 5.37
CA THR A 49 -1.16 14.49 5.52
C THR A 49 0.32 14.87 5.35
N MET A 50 1.22 13.88 5.29
CA MET A 50 2.64 14.17 5.14
C MET A 50 2.94 14.61 3.71
N ASN A 51 3.74 15.67 3.58
CA ASN A 51 4.14 16.21 2.29
C ASN A 51 5.13 15.24 1.61
N ILE A 52 4.66 14.52 0.59
CA ILE A 52 5.49 13.64 -0.24
C ILE A 52 5.94 14.44 -1.46
N VAL A 53 7.24 14.69 -1.57
CA VAL A 53 7.80 15.38 -2.75
C VAL A 53 7.91 14.38 -3.89
N VAL A 54 6.90 14.36 -4.77
CA VAL A 54 6.89 13.54 -5.99
C VAL A 54 7.53 14.33 -7.14
N PRO A 55 8.51 13.77 -7.89
CA PRO A 55 9.09 14.43 -9.05
C PRO A 55 8.04 14.86 -10.09
N PRO A 56 8.20 16.01 -10.77
CA PRO A 56 7.19 16.53 -11.71
C PRO A 56 6.80 15.58 -12.85
N ARG A 57 7.69 14.66 -13.23
CA ARG A 57 7.43 13.66 -14.29
C ARG A 57 6.38 12.63 -13.92
N GLU A 58 6.17 12.40 -12.62
CA GLU A 58 5.23 11.41 -12.08
C GLU A 58 3.89 12.06 -11.67
N GLN A 59 3.81 13.39 -11.71
CA GLN A 59 2.59 14.16 -11.42
C GLN A 59 1.69 14.22 -12.67
N VAL A 60 1.27 13.06 -13.19
CA VAL A 60 0.34 13.00 -14.31
C VAL A 60 -1.08 13.15 -13.79
N MET A 61 -1.61 14.37 -13.89
CA MET A 61 -3.02 14.64 -13.64
C MET A 61 -3.82 14.14 -14.86
N VAL A 62 -4.56 13.05 -14.71
CA VAL A 62 -5.54 12.65 -15.72
C VAL A 62 -6.76 13.56 -15.56
N PHE A 63 -6.82 14.61 -16.37
CA PHE A 63 -8.03 15.39 -16.54
C PHE A 63 -8.99 14.53 -17.36
N GLY A 64 -10.08 14.05 -16.72
CA GLY A 64 -11.18 13.44 -17.46
C GLY A 64 -11.70 14.48 -18.45
N SER A 65 -11.55 14.22 -19.75
CA SER A 65 -12.29 14.96 -20.77
C SER A 65 -13.77 14.75 -20.47
N ALA A 66 -14.49 15.83 -20.21
CA ALA A 66 -15.93 15.84 -20.00
C ALA A 66 -16.69 15.63 -21.32
N GLU A 67 -16.39 14.52 -22.01
CA GLU A 67 -17.25 13.98 -23.04
C GLU A 67 -17.80 12.67 -22.48
N GLU A 68 -19.06 12.68 -22.06
CA GLU A 68 -19.81 11.46 -21.76
C GLU A 68 -19.96 10.66 -23.06
N PRO A 69 -19.37 9.46 -23.19
CA PRO A 69 -19.75 8.55 -24.26
C PRO A 69 -21.07 7.85 -23.87
N PRO A 70 -21.96 7.57 -24.84
CA PRO A 70 -23.17 6.81 -24.58
C PRO A 70 -22.79 5.41 -24.08
N ILE A 71 -23.47 4.99 -23.02
CA ILE A 71 -23.29 3.69 -22.35
C ILE A 71 -23.37 2.55 -23.37
N GLN A 72 -22.28 1.79 -23.50
CA GLN A 72 -22.32 0.41 -23.99
C GLN A 72 -21.56 -0.47 -22.99
N GLU A 73 -22.30 -1.35 -22.33
CA GLU A 73 -21.77 -2.41 -21.49
C GLU A 73 -20.93 -3.38 -22.34
N SER A 74 -19.66 -3.57 -21.99
CA SER A 74 -18.93 -4.77 -22.39
C SER A 74 -18.01 -5.19 -21.24
N GLU A 75 -18.28 -6.39 -20.74
CA GLU A 75 -17.57 -7.05 -19.67
C GLU A 75 -16.10 -7.30 -20.05
N HIS A 76 -15.16 -6.74 -19.29
CA HIS A 76 -13.88 -7.42 -19.08
C HIS A 76 -13.27 -7.03 -17.73
N SER A 77 -13.10 -8.07 -16.92
CA SER A 77 -12.61 -8.08 -15.56
C SER A 77 -11.26 -7.37 -15.39
N HIS A 78 -11.19 -6.35 -14.53
CA HIS A 78 -10.03 -6.10 -13.70
C HIS A 78 -10.53 -5.59 -12.35
N SER A 79 -10.37 -6.42 -11.32
CA SER A 79 -10.75 -6.13 -9.94
C SER A 79 -9.86 -5.02 -9.37
N TYR A 80 -10.21 -3.78 -9.68
CA TYR A 80 -9.67 -2.59 -9.07
C TYR A 80 -10.29 -2.49 -7.68
N VAL A 81 -9.52 -2.79 -6.63
CA VAL A 81 -10.01 -2.65 -5.24
C VAL A 81 -10.20 -1.16 -4.95
N GLN A 82 -11.45 -0.76 -5.14
CA GLN A 82 -12.24 0.29 -4.51
C GLN A 82 -11.50 1.28 -3.60
N ASN A 83 -11.44 2.51 -4.10
CA ASN A 83 -11.33 3.74 -3.31
C ASN A 83 -12.44 3.81 -2.25
N VAL A 84 -12.14 3.48 -1.00
CA VAL A 84 -13.03 3.71 0.15
C VAL A 84 -12.61 4.97 0.88
N PHE A 85 -12.67 6.14 0.24
CA PHE A 85 -12.54 7.42 0.95
C PHE A 85 -13.23 8.54 0.17
N ALA A 86 -14.56 8.53 0.11
CA ALA A 86 -15.33 9.75 -0.05
C ALA A 86 -16.83 9.48 0.10
N ARG A 87 -17.36 9.74 1.29
CA ARG A 87 -18.46 10.70 1.52
C ARG A 87 -18.87 10.56 3.00
N TYR A 88 -19.19 11.71 3.60
CA TYR A 88 -19.57 11.94 5.00
C TYR A 88 -18.42 12.28 5.97
N CYS A 89 -18.17 13.59 6.09
CA CYS A 89 -17.64 14.15 7.32
C CYS A 89 -18.78 14.24 8.33
N CYS A 90 -18.80 13.35 9.33
CA CYS A 90 -19.86 13.30 10.34
C CYS A 90 -19.67 14.29 11.51
N CYS A 91 -18.72 15.24 11.44
CA CYS A 91 -18.31 15.96 12.65
C CYS A 91 -18.46 17.49 12.65
N CYS A 92 -18.88 18.18 11.58
CA CYS A 92 -19.13 19.64 11.67
C CYS A 92 -20.30 20.12 10.78
N PRO A 93 -21.26 20.89 11.32
CA PRO A 93 -22.34 21.52 10.54
C PRO A 93 -21.95 22.90 9.97
N ILE A 94 -20.66 23.20 9.76
CA ILE A 94 -20.22 24.52 9.28
C ILE A 94 -19.20 24.34 8.14
N PRO A 95 -19.39 24.98 6.97
CA PRO A 95 -18.41 24.97 5.89
C PRO A 95 -17.22 25.88 6.25
N CYS A 96 -16.05 25.27 6.51
CA CYS A 96 -14.80 26.01 6.68
C CYS A 96 -14.27 26.44 5.30
N ALA A 97 -14.59 27.66 4.87
CA ALA A 97 -13.99 28.30 3.70
C ALA A 97 -12.58 28.82 4.05
N PRO A 98 -11.58 28.71 3.15
CA PRO A 98 -10.26 29.34 3.35
C PRO A 98 -10.31 30.85 3.03
N PRO A 99 -9.57 31.70 3.78
CA PRO A 99 -9.56 33.14 3.55
C PRO A 99 -8.80 33.52 2.27
N LEU A 100 -9.44 34.35 1.43
CA LEU A 100 -8.82 35.10 0.34
C LEU A 100 -7.90 36.18 0.92
N ASN A 101 -6.64 36.25 0.47
CA ASN A 101 -5.80 37.42 0.68
C ASN A 101 -5.41 38.05 -0.66
N LYS A 102 -5.38 39.39 -0.67
CA LYS A 102 -5.17 40.29 -1.80
C LYS A 102 -3.68 40.53 -2.07
#